data_AF-A0A3B9URF5-F1
#
_entry.id   AF-A0A3B9URF5-F1
#
_cell.length_a   1.000
_cell.length_b   1.000
_cell.length_c   1.000
_cell.angle_alpha   90.00
_cell.angle_beta   90.00
_cell.angle_gamma   90.00
#
_symmetry.space_group_name_H-M   'P 1'
#
loop_
_entity.id
_entity.type
_entity.pdbx_description
1 polymer ?
#
loop_
_entity_poly.entity_id
_entity_poly.type
_entity_poly.pdbx_seq_one_letter_code
_entity_poly.pdbx_strand_id
1 'polypeptide(L)' 'MNSLNDINKFLNILDENNIYYRLNKIRPEGIMIEVTVPGQRWEIEFMEDGTVEIEKFISDGSFYGKEELNFLLTEFSG' A
#
# COMPACT_ATOMS: atom_id res chain seq x y z
N MET A 1 20.52 -5.18 1.04
CA MET A 1 19.83 -6.46 0.82
C MET A 1 18.81 -6.67 1.94
N ASN A 2 17.62 -6.08 1.80
CA ASN A 2 16.44 -6.75 2.34
C ASN A 2 16.36 -8.07 1.59
N SER A 3 16.66 -9.17 2.29
CA SER A 3 16.87 -10.43 1.61
C SER A 3 15.54 -10.89 1.02
N LEU A 4 15.54 -11.53 -0.15
CA LEU A 4 14.34 -12.18 -0.71
C LEU A 4 13.60 -13.02 0.35
N ASN A 5 14.35 -13.55 1.33
CA ASN A 5 13.83 -14.27 2.48
C ASN A 5 12.94 -13.41 3.40
N ASP A 6 13.26 -12.15 3.63
CA ASP A 6 12.49 -11.25 4.50
C ASP A 6 11.15 -10.90 3.86
N ILE A 7 11.17 -10.57 2.56
CA ILE A 7 9.96 -10.36 1.78
C ILE A 7 9.12 -11.64 1.78
N ASN A 8 9.72 -12.79 1.43
CA ASN A 8 8.98 -14.07 1.36
C ASN A 8 8.37 -14.47 2.72
N LYS A 9 9.10 -14.31 3.82
CA LYS A 9 8.58 -14.55 5.17
C LYS A 9 7.41 -13.63 5.49
N PHE A 10 7.52 -12.35 5.15
CA PHE A 10 6.44 -11.41 5.37
C PHE A 10 5.20 -11.77 4.55
N LEU A 11 5.36 -12.15 3.28
CA LEU A 11 4.25 -12.61 2.45
C LEU A 11 3.58 -13.88 3.00
N ASN A 12 4.36 -14.86 3.46
CA ASN A 12 3.81 -16.06 4.11
C ASN A 12 2.99 -15.70 5.37
N ILE A 13 3.44 -14.73 6.17
CA ILE A 13 2.68 -14.25 7.33
C ILE A 13 1.35 -13.62 6.88
N LEU A 14 1.34 -12.85 5.79
CA LEU A 14 0.10 -12.29 5.25
C LEU A 14 -0.86 -13.39 4.77
N ASP A 15 -0.35 -14.39 4.05
CA ASP A 15 -1.12 -15.55 3.60
C ASP A 15 -1.72 -16.34 4.77
N GLU A 16 -0.90 -16.65 5.80
CA GLU A 16 -1.33 -17.36 7.01
C GLU A 16 -2.47 -16.63 7.75
N ASN A 17 -2.49 -15.29 7.67
CA ASN A 17 -3.51 -14.46 8.29
C ASN A 17 -4.67 -14.08 7.34
N ASN A 18 -4.69 -14.63 6.12
CA ASN A 18 -5.66 -14.28 5.06
C ASN A 18 -5.73 -12.77 4.77
N ILE A 19 -4.61 -12.08 4.88
CA ILE A 19 -4.52 -10.64 4.58
C ILE A 19 -4.18 -10.50 3.10
N TYR A 20 -5.09 -9.89 2.35
CA TYR A 20 -4.87 -9.65 0.92
C TYR A 20 -3.73 -8.67 0.69
N TYR A 21 -2.84 -9.03 -0.24
CA TYR A 21 -1.77 -8.17 -0.70
C TYR A 21 -1.54 -8.29 -2.21
N ARG A 22 -0.84 -7.30 -2.76
CA ARG A 22 -0.33 -7.31 -4.13
C ARG A 22 1.13 -6.85 -4.14
N LEU A 23 1.96 -7.55 -4.91
CA LEU A 23 3.31 -7.09 -5.22
C LEU A 23 3.28 -6.08 -6.37
N ASN A 24 4.06 -5.01 -6.23
CA ASN A 24 4.18 -3.96 -7.22
C ASN A 24 5.63 -3.42 -7.31
N LYS A 25 5.94 -2.71 -8.39
CA LYS A 25 7.25 -2.11 -8.67
C LYS A 25 7.08 -0.67 -9.14
N ILE A 26 7.17 0.28 -8.20
CA ILE A 26 6.90 1.71 -8.48
C ILE A 26 8.20 2.50 -8.66
N ARG A 27 9.21 2.25 -7.82
CA ARG A 27 10.54 2.89 -7.92
C ARG A 27 11.60 1.90 -8.35
N PRO A 28 12.63 2.28 -9.14
CA PRO A 28 13.74 1.40 -9.56
C PRO A 28 14.44 0.65 -8.41
N GLU A 29 14.56 1.28 -7.25
CA GLU A 29 15.37 0.88 -6.10
C GLU A 29 14.61 0.14 -5.00
N GLY A 30 13.35 -0.25 -5.21
CA GLY A 30 12.56 -0.95 -4.20
C GLY A 30 11.51 -1.91 -4.78
N ILE A 31 10.96 -2.78 -3.92
CA ILE A 31 9.78 -3.60 -4.19
C ILE A 31 8.68 -3.16 -3.23
N MET A 32 7.49 -2.91 -3.76
CA MET A 32 6.34 -2.51 -2.97
C MET A 32 5.40 -3.70 -2.73
N ILE A 33 4.89 -3.78 -1.51
CA ILE A 33 3.82 -4.68 -1.09
C ILE A 33 2.64 -3.80 -0.69
N GLU A 34 1.59 -3.84 -1.51
CA GLU A 34 0.33 -3.15 -1.24
C GLU A 34 -0.56 -4.08 -0.41
N VAL A 35 -0.88 -3.71 0.82
CA VAL A 35 -1.72 -4.48 1.73
C VAL A 35 -3.06 -3.78 1.92
N THR A 36 -4.16 -4.53 1.77
CA THR A 36 -5.51 -3.99 2.01
C THR A 36 -6.13 -4.66 3.23
N VAL A 37 -6.54 -3.84 4.19
CA VAL A 37 -7.27 -4.27 5.40
C VAL A 37 -8.52 -3.40 5.58
N PRO A 38 -9.49 -3.80 6.41
CA PRO A 38 -10.69 -2.99 6.62
C PRO A 38 -10.36 -1.54 7.00
N GLY A 39 -10.83 -0.59 6.18
CA GLY A 39 -10.65 0.84 6.38
C GLY A 39 -9.23 1.37 6.13
N GLN A 40 -8.27 0.54 5.66
CA GLN A 40 -6.91 1.02 5.40
C GLN A 40 -6.27 0.33 4.20
N ARG A 41 -5.42 1.08 3.49
CA ARG A 41 -4.50 0.57 2.48
C ARG A 41 -3.09 0.96 2.89
N TRP A 42 -2.18 -0.01 2.89
CA TRP A 42 -0.80 0.19 3.32
C TRP A 42 0.10 -0.05 2.11
N GLU A 43 1.03 0.86 1.88
CA GLU A 43 2.12 0.69 0.92
C GLU A 43 3.40 0.44 1.73
N ILE A 44 3.97 -0.75 1.59
CA ILE A 44 5.19 -1.16 2.30
C ILE A 44 6.28 -1.37 1.26
N GLU A 45 7.26 -0.47 1.21
CA GLU A 45 8.33 -0.50 0.21
C GLU A 45 9.64 -1.00 0.84
N PHE A 46 10.16 -2.10 0.30
CA PHE A 46 11.45 -2.68 0.67
C PHE A 46 12.52 -2.19 -0.31
N MET A 47 13.42 -1.34 0.17
CA MET A 47 14.46 -0.69 -0.62
C MET A 47 15.73 -1.56 -0.74
N GLU A 48 16.52 -1.33 -1.80
CA GLU A 48 17.77 -2.05 -2.07
C GLU A 48 18.80 -1.90 -0.93
N ASP A 49 18.87 -0.70 -0.36
CA ASP A 49 19.75 -0.33 0.75
C ASP A 49 19.37 -0.99 2.08
N GLY A 50 18.20 -1.65 2.15
CA GLY A 50 17.67 -2.29 3.35
C GLY A 50 16.63 -1.46 4.10
N THR A 51 16.39 -0.21 3.70
CA THR A 51 15.35 0.63 4.28
C THR A 51 13.97 0.03 3.99
N VAL A 52 13.03 0.16 4.95
CA VAL A 52 11.62 -0.16 4.75
C VAL A 52 10.81 1.10 4.99
N GLU A 53 10.11 1.56 3.96
CA GLU A 53 9.20 2.70 4.03
C GLU A 53 7.77 2.20 4.12
N ILE A 54 6.96 2.80 4.99
CA ILE A 54 5.55 2.42 5.17
C ILE A 54 4.69 3.67 5.11
N GLU A 55 3.78 3.71 4.14
CA GLU A 55 2.71 4.70 4.06
C GLU A 55 1.36 4.04 4.34
N LYS A 56 0.50 4.74 5.08
CA LYS A 56 -0.84 4.27 5.43
C LYS A 56 -1.89 5.26 4.94
N PHE A 57 -2.78 4.77 4.09
CA PHE A 57 -3.98 5.46 3.66
C PHE A 57 -5.12 4.96 4.55
N ILE A 58 -5.63 5.84 5.42
CA ILE A 58 -6.65 5.51 6.41
C ILE A 58 -7.97 6.13 5.93
N SER A 59 -9.01 5.32 5.81
CA SER A 59 -10.37 5.81 5.55
C SER A 59 -10.82 6.69 6.72
N ASP A 60 -11.47 7.80 6.40
CA ASP A 60 -12.16 8.65 7.37
C ASP A 60 -13.46 8.04 7.92
N GLY A 61 -13.78 6.80 7.53
CA GLY A 61 -14.97 6.07 7.95
C GLY A 61 -16.27 6.57 7.33
N SER A 62 -16.22 7.52 6.38
CA SER A 62 -17.39 8.13 5.77
C SER A 62 -17.65 7.57 4.37
N PHE A 63 -18.93 7.57 3.99
CA PHE A 63 -19.37 7.30 2.63
C PHE A 63 -19.86 8.59 2.01
N TYR A 64 -19.39 8.87 0.81
CA TYR A 64 -19.69 10.12 0.13
C TYR A 64 -20.55 9.90 -1.11
N GLY A 65 -21.35 10.91 -1.44
CA GLY A 65 -22.23 10.93 -2.60
C GLY A 65 -21.52 11.31 -3.90
N LYS A 66 -22.29 11.38 -4.98
CA LYS A 66 -21.80 11.75 -6.33
C LYS A 66 -21.19 13.15 -6.39
N GLU A 67 -21.49 14.01 -5.41
CA GLU A 67 -21.02 15.38 -5.31
C GLU A 67 -19.50 15.45 -5.24
N GLU A 68 -18.85 14.44 -4.65
CA GLU A 68 -17.40 14.33 -4.58
C GLU A 68 -16.73 14.20 -5.95
N LEU A 69 -17.45 13.75 -6.98
CA LEU A 69 -16.88 13.68 -8.34
C LEU A 69 -16.55 15.08 -8.87
N ASN A 70 -17.43 16.06 -8.62
CA ASN A 70 -17.18 17.45 -9.05
C ASN A 70 -16.09 18.11 -8.19
N PHE A 71 -16.09 17.83 -6.89
CA PHE A 71 -15.05 18.30 -5.98
C PHE A 71 -13.68 17.79 -6.40
N LEU A 72 -13.54 16.47 -6.64
CA LEU A 72 -12.30 15.84 -7.12
C LEU A 72 -11.74 16.53 -8.36
N LEU A 73 -12.60 16.79 -9.36
CA LEU A 73 -12.16 17.43 -10.59
C LEU A 73 -11.81 18.90 -10.39
N THR A 74 -12.52 19.63 -9.53
CA THR A 74 -12.28 21.06 -9.32
C THR A 74 -10.99 21.31 -8.54
N GLU A 75 -10.76 20.53 -7.48
CA GLU A 75 -9.63 20.74 -6.58
C GLU A 75 -8.32 20.13 -7.10
N PHE A 76 -8.38 19.02 -7.84
CA PHE A 76 -7.18 18.23 -8.18
C PHE A 76 -6.84 18.17 -9.68
N SER A 77 -7.58 18.88 -10.56
CA SER A 77 -7.27 18.92 -12.00
C SER A 77 -6.42 20.14 -12.43
N GLY A 78 -5.81 20.84 -11.46
CA GLY A 78 -4.95 22.00 -11.69
C GLY A 78 -3.54 21.67 -12.15
#